data_AF-A0A3R9ZR62-F1
#
_entry.id   AF-A0A3R9ZR62-F1
#
_cell.length_a   1.000
_cell.length_b   1.000
_cell.length_c   1.000
_cell.angle_alpha   90.00
_cell.angle_beta   90.00
_cell.angle_gamma   90.00
#
_symmetry.space_group_name_H-M   'P 1'
#
loop_
_entity.id
_entity.type
_entity.pdbx_description
1 polymer ?
#
loop_
_entity_poly.entity_id
_entity_poly.type
_entity_poly.pdbx_seq_one_letter_code
_entity_poly.pdbx_strand_id
1 'polypeptide(L)'
;MTAAAQTRPRVAVRLGGQTDFDGWRIAARALALEGMPAEAVGWVVEGTASSDLFDAASPPAAAAPGGPVDTTFTVPRAFVELAQAVICHVDPERFSLLYRVLTRLREEPHLMQIASDTDVRRLEAMAKSVRRDVHKMRAFVRFRRIGNGPEERHVAWFEPAHHIVERNAPFFVRRFTGIRWTILTPLATADWDGERLAIGPGANKADAPAADDAEDLWRTYFASIFNPARLKVKA
;
A
#
# COMPACT_ATOMS: atom_id res chain seq x y z
N MET A 1 -16.27 -11.64 34.40
CA MET A 1 -15.91 -11.02 33.10
C MET A 1 -14.47 -10.59 33.18
N THR A 2 -13.56 -11.46 32.72
CA THR A 2 -12.12 -11.25 32.81
C THR A 2 -11.72 -10.26 31.72
N ALA A 3 -11.20 -9.09 32.10
CA ALA A 3 -10.60 -8.16 31.17
C ALA A 3 -9.44 -8.86 30.46
N ALA A 4 -9.51 -8.97 29.13
CA ALA A 4 -8.39 -9.42 28.33
C ALA A 4 -7.24 -8.43 28.55
N ALA A 5 -6.17 -8.88 29.20
CA ALA A 5 -4.96 -8.10 29.34
C ALA A 5 -4.48 -7.74 27.93
N GLN A 6 -4.49 -6.46 27.59
CA GLN A 6 -3.98 -5.95 26.32
C GLN A 6 -2.45 -6.12 26.36
N THR A 7 -1.95 -7.28 25.90
CA THR A 7 -0.51 -7.53 25.77
C THR A 7 0.03 -6.55 24.75
N ARG A 8 0.80 -5.56 25.21
CA ARG A 8 1.50 -4.63 24.31
C ARG A 8 2.48 -5.44 23.45
N PRO A 9 2.63 -5.09 22.15
CA PRO A 9 3.66 -5.70 21.32
C PRO A 9 5.02 -5.44 21.96
N ARG A 10 5.87 -6.46 22.00
CA ARG A 10 7.24 -6.36 22.51
C ARG A 10 8.16 -5.67 21.50
N VAL A 11 7.84 -5.78 20.22
CA VAL A 11 8.61 -5.17 19.12
C VAL A 11 7.65 -4.42 18.20
N ALA A 12 7.98 -3.17 17.87
CA ALA A 12 7.27 -2.38 16.88
C ALA A 12 8.11 -2.25 15.61
N VAL A 13 7.56 -2.69 14.47
CA VAL A 13 8.16 -2.54 13.14
C VAL A 13 7.56 -1.33 12.44
N ARG A 14 8.42 -0.43 11.96
CA ARG A 14 8.00 0.73 11.16
C ARG A 14 8.10 0.41 9.67
N LEU A 15 7.01 0.65 8.94
CA LEU A 15 6.90 0.50 7.48
C LEU A 15 6.89 1.87 6.81
N GLY A 16 7.56 2.00 5.67
CA GLY A 16 7.71 3.28 4.97
C GLY A 16 6.43 3.78 4.25
N GLY A 17 5.37 2.97 4.22
CA GLY A 17 4.09 3.33 3.64
C GLY A 17 3.02 2.23 3.73
N GLN A 18 1.79 2.59 3.36
CA GLN A 18 0.62 1.69 3.44
C GLN A 18 0.72 0.45 2.53
N THR A 19 1.57 0.52 1.50
CA THR A 19 1.78 -0.51 0.46
C THR A 19 3.20 -1.08 0.49
N ASP A 20 3.97 -0.83 1.56
CA ASP A 20 5.37 -1.23 1.68
C ASP A 20 5.54 -2.76 1.88
N PHE A 21 5.33 -3.50 0.80
CA PHE A 21 5.43 -4.96 0.79
C PHE A 21 6.87 -5.43 1.02
N ASP A 22 7.86 -4.76 0.46
CA ASP A 22 9.25 -5.16 0.62
C ASP A 22 9.77 -4.90 2.03
N GLY A 23 9.46 -3.75 2.62
CA GLY A 23 9.77 -3.47 4.02
C GLY A 23 9.11 -4.48 4.96
N TRP A 24 7.81 -4.76 4.72
CA TRP A 24 7.12 -5.81 5.48
C TRP A 24 7.78 -7.18 5.29
N ARG A 25 8.07 -7.59 4.05
CA ARG A 25 8.65 -8.91 3.74
C ARG A 25 10.02 -9.11 4.38
N ILE A 26 10.88 -8.10 4.35
CA ILE A 26 12.22 -8.14 4.95
C ILE A 26 12.10 -8.31 6.47
N ALA A 27 11.33 -7.43 7.13
CA ALA A 27 11.16 -7.48 8.58
C ALA A 27 10.46 -8.76 9.04
N ALA A 28 9.40 -9.19 8.35
CA ALA A 28 8.65 -10.40 8.66
C ALA A 28 9.53 -11.65 8.56
N ARG A 29 10.42 -11.74 7.56
CA ARG A 29 11.36 -12.86 7.45
C ARG A 29 12.36 -12.88 8.61
N ALA A 30 12.95 -11.72 8.95
CA ALA A 30 13.90 -11.63 10.06
C ALA A 30 13.24 -12.06 11.39
N LEU A 31 12.08 -11.50 11.72
CA LEU A 31 11.35 -11.82 12.95
C LEU A 31 10.90 -13.29 12.98
N ALA A 32 10.49 -13.86 11.85
CA ALA A 32 10.15 -15.27 11.78
C ALA A 32 11.38 -16.16 12.04
N LEU A 33 12.56 -15.83 11.52
CA LEU A 33 13.79 -16.57 11.78
C LEU A 33 14.22 -16.52 13.25
N GLU A 34 13.96 -15.39 13.92
CA GLU A 34 14.14 -15.22 15.36
C GLU A 34 13.07 -15.94 16.21
N GLY A 35 12.04 -16.52 15.58
CA GLY A 35 10.97 -17.21 16.28
C GLY A 35 10.03 -16.27 17.06
N MET A 36 9.94 -15.01 16.66
CA MET A 36 9.06 -14.04 17.33
C MET A 36 7.58 -14.43 17.12
N PRO A 37 6.77 -14.53 18.19
CA PRO A 37 5.34 -14.81 18.05
C PRO A 37 4.61 -13.60 17.47
N ALA A 38 3.54 -13.84 16.69
CA ALA A 38 2.82 -12.78 15.97
C ALA A 38 2.22 -11.72 16.90
N GLU A 39 1.78 -12.13 18.09
CA GLU A 39 1.18 -11.27 19.11
C GLU A 39 2.21 -10.33 19.76
N ALA A 40 3.51 -10.64 19.66
CA ALA A 40 4.58 -9.80 20.18
C ALA A 40 5.03 -8.73 19.18
N VAL A 41 4.52 -8.74 17.94
CA VAL A 41 4.93 -7.82 16.88
C VAL A 41 3.81 -6.84 16.55
N GLY A 42 4.09 -5.55 16.72
CA GLY A 42 3.26 -4.44 16.26
C GLY A 42 3.77 -3.90 14.94
N TRP A 43 2.87 -3.58 14.01
CA TRP A 43 3.21 -2.97 12.72
C TRP A 43 2.68 -1.55 12.68
N VAL A 44 3.56 -0.59 12.41
CA VAL A 44 3.24 0.84 12.36
C VAL A 44 3.64 1.37 11.00
N VAL A 45 2.76 2.13 10.36
CA VAL A 45 3.06 2.81 9.09
C VAL A 45 3.48 4.24 9.39
N GLU A 46 4.61 4.68 8.85
CA GLU A 46 5.09 6.05 9.01
C GLU A 46 4.04 7.09 8.57
N GLY A 47 3.93 8.19 9.33
CA GLY A 47 3.00 9.29 9.04
C GLY A 47 1.53 9.01 9.38
N THR A 48 1.20 7.89 10.04
CA THR A 48 -0.13 7.67 10.62
C THR A 48 -0.19 8.17 12.05
N ALA A 49 -1.29 8.82 12.45
CA ALA A 49 -1.46 9.44 13.78
C ALA A 49 -1.33 8.46 14.97
N SER A 50 -1.41 7.15 14.73
CA SER A 50 -1.08 6.13 15.72
C SER A 50 0.42 6.08 16.09
N SER A 51 1.29 6.76 15.35
CA SER A 51 2.72 6.88 15.65
C SER A 51 2.98 7.56 17.00
N ASP A 52 2.14 8.51 17.41
CA ASP A 52 2.36 9.30 18.62
C ASP A 52 2.10 8.53 19.93
N LEU A 53 1.38 7.39 19.87
CA LEU A 53 1.05 6.58 21.06
C LEU A 53 2.11 5.52 21.40
N PHE A 54 3.10 5.29 20.52
CA PHE A 54 4.15 4.28 20.68
C PHE A 54 5.55 4.86 20.90
N ASP A 55 5.67 6.14 21.26
CA ASP A 55 6.96 6.82 21.40
C ASP A 55 7.76 6.46 22.68
N ALA A 56 7.38 5.36 23.35
CA ALA A 56 8.08 4.82 24.51
C ALA A 56 8.58 3.39 24.25
N ALA A 57 9.35 3.22 23.18
CA ALA A 57 10.44 2.25 23.04
C ALA A 57 11.04 2.40 21.64
N SER A 58 12.19 3.08 21.51
CA SER A 58 13.00 2.98 20.29
C SER A 58 13.41 1.52 20.08
N PRO A 59 13.02 0.87 18.97
CA PRO A 59 13.77 -0.28 18.48
C PRO A 59 15.09 0.24 17.90
N PRO A 60 16.17 -0.56 17.93
CA PRO A 60 17.39 -0.18 17.23
C PRO A 60 17.06 -0.02 15.74
N ALA A 61 17.59 1.05 15.13
CA ALA A 61 17.66 1.18 13.69
C ALA A 61 18.16 -0.13 13.09
N ALA A 62 17.54 -0.59 12.01
CA ALA A 62 17.83 -1.85 11.34
C ALA A 62 19.34 -2.06 11.21
N ALA A 63 19.92 -2.86 12.10
CA ALA A 63 21.29 -3.31 12.00
C ALA A 63 21.33 -4.35 10.87
N ALA A 64 22.16 -4.09 9.87
CA ALA A 64 22.43 -5.05 8.81
C ALA A 64 22.88 -6.40 9.42
N PRO A 65 22.36 -7.55 8.98
CA PRO A 65 22.80 -8.83 9.51
C PRO A 65 24.23 -9.13 9.04
N GLY A 66 25.14 -9.33 10.00
CA GLY A 66 26.45 -9.92 9.77
C GLY A 66 26.38 -11.45 9.79
N GLY A 67 27.03 -12.09 8.80
CA GLY A 67 27.46 -13.49 8.83
C GLY A 67 26.44 -14.55 8.35
N PRO A 68 26.86 -15.57 7.56
CA PRO A 68 25.95 -16.55 6.99
C PRO A 68 25.72 -17.71 7.96
N VAL A 69 24.59 -17.66 8.67
CA VAL A 69 23.94 -18.87 9.18
C VAL A 69 22.94 -19.31 8.11
N ASP A 70 22.73 -20.61 7.90
CA ASP A 70 21.76 -21.12 6.93
C ASP A 70 20.34 -20.70 7.38
N THR A 71 19.90 -19.54 6.89
CA THR A 71 18.89 -18.65 7.53
C THR A 71 17.70 -18.41 6.62
N THR A 72 17.37 -19.36 5.74
CA THR A 72 16.25 -19.18 4.82
C THR A 72 15.22 -20.27 4.99
N PHE A 73 13.96 -19.86 5.11
CA PHE A 73 12.82 -20.75 4.93
C PHE A 73 12.09 -20.40 3.64
N THR A 74 11.59 -21.45 2.98
CA THR A 74 10.81 -21.35 1.75
C THR A 74 9.35 -21.11 2.11
N VAL A 75 8.72 -20.19 1.38
CA VAL A 75 7.28 -19.93 1.48
C VAL A 75 6.61 -20.31 0.16
N PRO A 76 5.38 -20.86 0.18
CA PRO A 76 4.66 -21.14 -1.05
C PRO A 76 4.45 -19.88 -1.88
N ARG A 77 4.67 -19.98 -3.20
CA ARG A 77 4.42 -18.88 -4.15
C ARG A 77 3.02 -18.29 -4.01
N ALA A 78 2.01 -19.14 -3.79
CA ALA A 78 0.63 -18.73 -3.58
C ALA A 78 0.46 -17.76 -2.40
N PHE A 79 1.21 -17.95 -1.31
CA PHE A 79 1.20 -17.03 -0.18
C PHE A 79 1.80 -15.67 -0.55
N VAL A 80 2.92 -15.65 -1.29
CA VAL A 80 3.56 -14.40 -1.74
C VAL A 80 2.62 -13.59 -2.63
N GLU A 81 1.96 -14.23 -3.60
CA GLU A 81 0.99 -13.59 -4.49
C GLU A 81 -0.24 -13.06 -3.73
N LEU A 82 -0.71 -13.81 -2.73
CA LEU A 82 -1.79 -13.39 -1.84
C LEU A 82 -1.36 -12.17 -1.01
N ALA A 83 -0.17 -12.22 -0.39
CA ALA A 83 0.37 -11.18 0.46
C ALA A 83 0.56 -9.86 -0.30
N GLN A 84 1.06 -9.91 -1.53
CA GLN A 84 1.17 -8.72 -2.39
C GLN A 84 -0.19 -8.05 -2.65
N ALA A 85 -1.29 -8.81 -2.73
CA ALA A 85 -2.62 -8.24 -2.87
C ALA A 85 -3.15 -7.71 -1.53
N VAL A 86 -3.02 -8.50 -0.46
CA VAL A 86 -3.52 -8.15 0.88
C VAL A 86 -2.82 -6.92 1.45
N ILE A 87 -1.55 -6.66 1.13
CA ILE A 87 -0.82 -5.47 1.59
C ILE A 87 -1.54 -4.17 1.23
N CYS A 88 -2.32 -4.16 0.13
CA CYS A 88 -3.08 -3.00 -0.33
C CYS A 88 -4.43 -2.84 0.40
N HIS A 89 -4.87 -3.82 1.19
CA HIS A 89 -6.15 -3.75 1.89
C HIS A 89 -6.15 -2.59 2.90
N VAL A 90 -7.31 -2.02 3.21
CA VAL A 90 -7.40 -0.85 4.12
C VAL A 90 -7.32 -1.25 5.60
N ASP A 91 -7.70 -2.48 5.93
CA ASP A 91 -7.68 -3.02 7.30
C ASP A 91 -6.25 -2.92 7.88
N PRO A 92 -6.04 -2.22 9.03
CA PRO A 92 -4.73 -2.08 9.64
C PRO A 92 -4.14 -3.42 10.12
N GLU A 93 -4.98 -4.42 10.44
CA GLU A 93 -4.50 -5.72 10.92
C GLU A 93 -3.88 -6.59 9.81
N ARG A 94 -3.95 -6.16 8.55
CA ARG A 94 -3.45 -6.92 7.40
C ARG A 94 -1.98 -7.36 7.54
N PHE A 95 -1.12 -6.50 8.10
CA PHE A 95 0.30 -6.80 8.28
C PHE A 95 0.52 -7.87 9.35
N SER A 96 -0.19 -7.76 10.49
CA SER A 96 -0.16 -8.73 11.57
C SER A 96 -0.73 -10.07 11.13
N LEU A 97 -1.85 -10.08 10.40
CA LEU A 97 -2.48 -11.29 9.87
C LEU A 97 -1.57 -12.01 8.87
N LEU A 98 -0.95 -11.26 7.95
CA LEU A 98 0.04 -11.83 7.03
C LEU A 98 1.23 -12.42 7.79
N TYR A 99 1.71 -11.75 8.84
CA TYR A 99 2.82 -12.24 9.64
C TYR A 99 2.44 -13.52 10.41
N ARG A 100 1.24 -13.57 11.00
CA ARG A 100 0.73 -14.77 11.66
C ARG A 100 0.62 -15.97 10.72
N VAL A 101 0.13 -15.78 9.50
CA VAL A 101 0.08 -16.87 8.50
C VAL A 101 1.48 -17.27 8.05
N LEU A 102 2.40 -16.31 7.91
CA LEU A 102 3.80 -16.59 7.58
C LEU A 102 4.48 -17.48 8.62
N THR A 103 4.31 -17.20 9.92
CA THR A 103 4.91 -17.99 10.98
C THR A 103 4.31 -19.39 11.03
N ARG A 104 2.97 -19.52 10.90
CA ARG A 104 2.29 -20.81 10.83
C ARG A 104 2.72 -21.67 9.64
N LEU A 105 2.98 -21.07 8.48
CA LEU A 105 3.45 -21.80 7.29
C LEU A 105 4.78 -22.55 7.49
N ARG A 106 5.56 -22.21 8.52
CA ARG A 106 6.79 -22.94 8.87
C ARG A 106 6.49 -24.29 9.50
N GLU A 107 5.38 -24.41 10.23
CA GLU A 107 4.95 -25.62 10.93
C GLU A 107 3.88 -26.38 10.12
N GLU A 108 3.10 -25.66 9.32
CA GLU A 108 2.01 -26.17 8.49
C GLU A 108 2.25 -25.85 6.99
N PRO A 109 3.12 -26.58 6.26
CA PRO A 109 3.48 -26.25 4.87
C PRO A 109 2.29 -26.25 3.89
N HIS A 110 1.23 -27.00 4.21
CA HIS A 110 0.02 -27.10 3.41
C HIS A 110 -1.11 -26.16 3.87
N LEU A 111 -0.85 -25.22 4.80
CA LEU A 111 -1.87 -24.33 5.35
C LEU A 111 -2.71 -23.62 4.28
N MET A 112 -2.08 -23.17 3.19
CA MET A 112 -2.78 -22.51 2.07
C MET A 112 -3.80 -23.41 1.34
N GLN A 113 -3.75 -24.73 1.55
CA GLN A 113 -4.68 -25.69 0.96
C GLN A 113 -5.87 -25.98 1.89
N ILE A 114 -5.79 -25.55 3.16
CA ILE A 114 -6.83 -25.77 4.16
C ILE A 114 -7.90 -24.68 3.99
N ALA A 115 -8.86 -24.91 3.10
CA ALA A 115 -9.92 -23.94 2.78
C ALA A 115 -10.79 -23.54 3.98
N SER A 116 -10.82 -24.35 5.04
CA SER A 116 -11.55 -24.05 6.29
C SER A 116 -10.75 -23.19 7.28
N ASP A 117 -9.45 -22.99 7.06
CA ASP A 117 -8.62 -22.20 7.96
C ASP A 117 -9.10 -20.74 8.00
N THR A 118 -9.29 -20.22 9.21
CA THR A 118 -9.92 -18.90 9.40
C THR A 118 -9.03 -17.76 8.90
N ASP A 119 -7.71 -17.88 9.07
CA ASP A 119 -6.76 -16.84 8.68
C ASP A 119 -6.58 -16.81 7.17
N VAL A 120 -6.43 -17.98 6.55
CA VAL A 120 -6.36 -18.11 5.09
C VAL A 120 -7.62 -17.54 4.45
N ARG A 121 -8.82 -17.93 4.93
CA ARG A 121 -10.09 -17.38 4.43
C ARG A 121 -10.19 -15.86 4.57
N ARG A 122 -9.70 -15.30 5.68
CA ARG A 122 -9.68 -13.85 5.91
C ARG A 122 -8.75 -13.16 4.92
N LEU A 123 -7.53 -13.68 4.70
CA LEU A 123 -6.60 -13.15 3.70
C LEU A 123 -7.17 -13.23 2.28
N GLU A 124 -7.80 -14.34 1.91
CA GLU A 124 -8.44 -14.51 0.61
C GLU A 124 -9.58 -13.52 0.39
N ALA A 125 -10.40 -13.27 1.41
CA ALA A 125 -11.46 -12.27 1.35
C ALA A 125 -10.91 -10.85 1.14
N MET A 126 -9.84 -10.48 1.87
CA MET A 126 -9.14 -9.21 1.69
C MET A 126 -8.53 -9.09 0.27
N ALA A 127 -7.89 -10.15 -0.24
CA ALA A 127 -7.34 -10.13 -1.59
C ALA A 127 -8.44 -10.00 -2.65
N LYS A 128 -9.59 -10.65 -2.45
CA LYS A 128 -10.74 -10.56 -3.35
C LYS A 128 -11.32 -9.14 -3.39
N SER A 129 -11.46 -8.47 -2.24
CA SER A 129 -11.94 -7.08 -2.19
C SER A 129 -10.97 -6.12 -2.89
N VAL A 130 -9.66 -6.26 -2.67
CA VAL A 130 -8.61 -5.50 -3.37
C VAL A 130 -8.68 -5.69 -4.88
N ARG A 131 -8.77 -6.94 -5.37
CA ARG A 131 -8.87 -7.21 -6.82
C ARG A 131 -10.11 -6.60 -7.45
N ARG A 132 -11.25 -6.64 -6.74
CA ARG A 132 -12.50 -6.00 -7.20
C ARG A 132 -12.34 -4.49 -7.31
N ASP A 133 -11.70 -3.85 -6.34
CA ASP A 133 -11.45 -2.40 -6.36
C ASP A 133 -10.49 -2.00 -7.48
N VAL A 134 -9.43 -2.78 -7.71
CA VAL A 134 -8.54 -2.64 -8.88
C VAL A 134 -9.33 -2.72 -10.19
N HIS A 135 -10.21 -3.72 -10.34
CA HIS A 135 -11.04 -3.87 -11.53
C HIS A 135 -11.99 -2.67 -11.69
N LYS A 136 -12.62 -2.21 -10.61
CA LYS A 136 -13.48 -1.03 -10.59
C LYS A 136 -12.73 0.22 -11.06
N MET A 137 -11.54 0.46 -10.52
CA MET A 137 -10.70 1.59 -10.93
C MET A 137 -10.40 1.55 -12.44
N ARG A 138 -10.00 0.38 -12.97
CA ARG A 138 -9.76 0.22 -14.41
C ARG A 138 -11.00 0.46 -15.27
N ALA A 139 -12.16 0.03 -14.79
CA ALA A 139 -13.43 0.14 -15.53
C ALA A 139 -14.02 1.55 -15.49
N PHE A 140 -13.85 2.30 -14.39
CA PHE A 140 -14.57 3.54 -14.14
C PHE A 140 -13.73 4.81 -14.14
N VAL A 141 -12.39 4.74 -14.13
CA VAL A 141 -11.56 5.94 -14.32
C VAL A 141 -11.88 6.57 -15.68
N ARG A 142 -12.20 7.85 -15.67
CA ARG A 142 -12.47 8.67 -16.86
C ARG A 142 -11.64 9.92 -16.78
N PHE A 143 -10.81 10.11 -17.79
CA PHE A 143 -9.96 11.28 -17.92
C PHE A 143 -10.72 12.43 -18.54
N ARG A 144 -10.50 13.63 -18.00
CA ARG A 144 -10.90 14.89 -18.61
C ARG A 144 -9.64 15.63 -19.03
N ARG A 145 -9.65 16.14 -20.25
CA ARG A 145 -8.57 16.96 -20.77
C ARG A 145 -8.63 18.34 -20.12
N ILE A 146 -7.46 18.92 -19.89
CA ILE A 146 -7.27 20.24 -19.30
C ILE A 146 -6.07 20.91 -19.98
N GLY A 147 -6.09 22.23 -20.04
CA GLY A 147 -5.05 23.00 -20.73
C GLY A 147 -5.02 22.74 -22.23
N ASN A 148 -4.02 23.29 -22.92
CA ASN A 148 -3.86 23.18 -24.37
C ASN A 148 -2.37 23.14 -24.72
N GLY A 149 -2.03 22.46 -25.83
CA GLY A 149 -0.68 22.43 -26.37
C GLY A 149 0.34 21.79 -25.40
N PRO A 150 1.52 22.41 -25.19
CA PRO A 150 2.56 21.87 -24.30
C PRO A 150 2.18 21.72 -22.83
N GLU A 151 1.06 22.31 -22.38
CA GLU A 151 0.53 22.20 -21.01
C GLU A 151 -0.67 21.22 -20.93
N GLU A 152 -1.04 20.57 -22.04
CA GLU A 152 -2.18 19.65 -22.07
C GLU A 152 -1.95 18.44 -21.15
N ARG A 153 -2.94 18.16 -20.29
CA ARG A 153 -2.93 17.04 -19.34
C ARG A 153 -4.31 16.42 -19.23
N HIS A 154 -4.37 15.20 -18.73
CA HIS A 154 -5.60 14.43 -18.56
C HIS A 154 -5.79 14.05 -17.10
N VAL A 155 -6.83 14.57 -16.44
CA VAL A 155 -7.05 14.37 -15.01
C VAL A 155 -8.29 13.54 -14.75
N ALA A 156 -8.21 12.62 -13.79
CA ALA A 156 -9.33 11.82 -13.34
C ALA A 156 -9.40 11.83 -11.81
N TRP A 157 -10.61 11.81 -11.26
CA TRP A 157 -10.88 11.53 -9.85
C TRP A 157 -11.39 10.11 -9.67
N PHE A 158 -10.88 9.40 -8.67
CA PHE A 158 -11.38 8.09 -8.27
C PHE A 158 -11.30 7.91 -6.76
N GLU A 159 -12.33 7.30 -6.16
CA GLU A 159 -12.38 7.00 -4.73
C GLU A 159 -12.23 5.48 -4.52
N PRO A 160 -10.98 4.99 -4.33
CA PRO A 160 -10.74 3.58 -4.06
C PRO A 160 -11.15 3.22 -2.62
N ALA A 161 -11.57 1.98 -2.41
CA ALA A 161 -11.79 1.43 -1.08
C ALA A 161 -10.49 0.97 -0.39
N HIS A 162 -9.42 0.79 -1.16
CA HIS A 162 -8.16 0.20 -0.73
C HIS A 162 -6.94 0.98 -1.26
N HIS A 163 -5.74 0.73 -0.72
CA HIS A 163 -4.49 1.35 -1.15
C HIS A 163 -3.98 0.76 -2.47
N ILE A 164 -4.75 0.94 -3.55
CA ILE A 164 -4.52 0.26 -4.84
C ILE A 164 -3.81 1.12 -5.89
N VAL A 165 -3.65 2.42 -5.63
CA VAL A 165 -3.18 3.39 -6.64
C VAL A 165 -1.82 3.00 -7.19
N GLU A 166 -0.81 2.84 -6.33
CA GLU A 166 0.55 2.43 -6.74
C GLU A 166 0.55 1.08 -7.47
N ARG A 167 -0.17 0.09 -6.94
CA ARG A 167 -0.29 -1.25 -7.55
C ARG A 167 -0.92 -1.20 -8.94
N ASN A 168 -1.87 -0.28 -9.16
CA ASN A 168 -2.67 -0.24 -10.38
C ASN A 168 -2.15 0.75 -11.42
N ALA A 169 -1.40 1.77 -11.02
CA ALA A 169 -0.88 2.82 -11.91
C ALA A 169 -0.14 2.29 -13.16
N PRO A 170 0.69 1.23 -13.10
CA PRO A 170 1.33 0.68 -14.31
C PRO A 170 0.34 0.21 -15.39
N PHE A 171 -0.89 -0.18 -15.03
CA PHE A 171 -1.93 -0.49 -16.02
C PHE A 171 -2.30 0.75 -16.86
N PHE A 172 -2.46 1.90 -16.19
CA PHE A 172 -2.81 3.15 -16.87
C PHE A 172 -1.64 3.68 -17.71
N VAL A 173 -0.40 3.55 -17.23
CA VAL A 173 0.80 3.91 -18.01
C VAL A 173 0.80 3.16 -19.35
N ARG A 174 0.61 1.83 -19.33
CA ARG A 174 0.58 1.01 -20.55
C ARG A 174 -0.62 1.28 -21.45
N ARG A 175 -1.76 1.70 -20.88
CA ARG A 175 -3.02 1.89 -21.61
C ARG A 175 -3.14 3.29 -22.23
N PHE A 176 -2.47 4.28 -21.65
CA PHE A 176 -2.55 5.69 -21.98
C PHE A 176 -1.15 6.29 -22.18
N THR A 177 -0.34 5.66 -23.03
CA THR A 177 1.07 6.04 -23.27
C THR A 177 1.23 7.37 -24.00
N GLY A 178 0.29 7.72 -24.88
CA GLY A 178 0.36 8.92 -25.73
C GLY A 178 -0.12 10.22 -25.07
N ILE A 179 -0.50 10.18 -23.79
CA ILE A 179 -1.00 11.34 -23.05
C ILE A 179 -0.34 11.44 -21.68
N ARG A 180 -0.19 12.67 -21.18
CA ARG A 180 0.17 12.94 -19.79
C ARG A 180 -1.09 12.93 -18.95
N TRP A 181 -1.06 12.24 -17.81
CA TRP A 181 -2.26 12.08 -17.01
C TRP A 181 -1.99 12.07 -15.51
N THR A 182 -3.01 12.44 -14.74
CA THR A 182 -3.00 12.40 -13.29
C THR A 182 -4.27 11.74 -12.79
N ILE A 183 -4.16 10.74 -11.93
CA ILE A 183 -5.28 10.16 -11.20
C ILE A 183 -5.21 10.66 -9.76
N LEU A 184 -6.24 11.40 -9.36
CA LEU A 184 -6.43 11.93 -8.03
C LEU A 184 -7.32 10.99 -7.22
N THR A 185 -6.88 10.63 -6.01
CA THR A 185 -7.67 9.87 -5.05
C THR A 185 -7.44 10.41 -3.64
N PRO A 186 -8.35 10.16 -2.69
CA PRO A 186 -8.15 10.56 -1.30
C PRO A 186 -6.97 9.84 -0.61
N LEU A 187 -6.52 8.69 -1.13
CA LEU A 187 -5.47 7.88 -0.48
C LEU A 187 -4.07 8.17 -1.04
N ALA A 188 -3.98 8.46 -2.34
CA ALA A 188 -2.73 8.74 -3.05
C ALA A 188 -3.03 9.40 -4.42
N THR A 189 -2.03 9.99 -5.02
CA THR A 189 -2.08 10.43 -6.43
C THR A 189 -1.14 9.57 -7.28
N ALA A 190 -1.49 9.39 -8.55
CA ALA A 190 -0.60 8.83 -9.56
C ALA A 190 -0.47 9.81 -10.72
N ASP A 191 0.75 10.23 -11.02
CA ASP A 191 1.07 11.19 -12.08
C ASP A 191 1.98 10.55 -13.13
N TRP A 192 1.58 10.62 -14.40
CA TRP A 192 2.37 10.18 -15.54
C TRP A 192 2.65 11.38 -16.43
N ASP A 193 3.94 11.75 -16.54
CA ASP A 193 4.40 12.88 -17.33
C ASP A 193 4.75 12.54 -18.79
N GLY A 194 4.57 11.28 -19.19
CA GLY A 194 4.95 10.75 -20.51
C GLY A 194 6.22 9.90 -20.49
N GLU A 195 7.03 10.01 -19.44
CA GLU A 195 8.30 9.29 -19.28
C GLU A 195 8.38 8.56 -17.93
N ARG A 196 7.88 9.19 -16.86
CA ARG A 196 7.99 8.75 -15.48
C ARG A 196 6.64 8.73 -14.79
N LEU A 197 6.45 7.69 -13.99
CA LEU A 197 5.31 7.55 -13.10
C LEU A 197 5.73 7.98 -11.69
N ALA A 198 5.04 8.97 -11.13
CA ALA A 198 5.23 9.42 -9.77
C ALA A 198 3.99 9.11 -8.91
N ILE A 199 4.24 8.66 -7.66
CA ILE A 199 3.18 8.44 -6.67
C ILE A 199 3.30 9.53 -5.60
N GLY A 200 2.20 10.24 -5.37
CA GLY A 200 2.12 11.34 -4.41
C GLY A 200 1.12 11.09 -3.28
N PRO A 201 1.02 12.02 -2.32
CA PRO A 201 0.02 11.96 -1.26
C PRO A 201 -1.41 12.03 -1.83
N GLY A 202 -2.40 11.71 -0.99
CA GLY A 202 -3.82 11.87 -1.32
C GLY A 202 -4.18 13.31 -1.67
N ALA A 203 -5.18 13.45 -2.54
CA ALA A 203 -5.74 14.73 -2.96
C ALA A 203 -7.18 14.89 -2.43
N ASN A 204 -7.68 16.12 -2.40
CA ASN A 204 -9.06 16.41 -2.08
C ASN A 204 -9.93 16.38 -3.34
N LYS A 205 -11.22 16.06 -3.19
CA LYS A 205 -12.16 16.03 -4.33
C LYS A 205 -12.28 17.39 -5.03
N ALA A 206 -12.12 18.47 -4.28
CA ALA A 206 -12.09 19.84 -4.81
C ALA A 206 -10.88 20.10 -5.73
N ASP A 207 -9.84 19.28 -5.65
CA ASP A 207 -8.66 19.38 -6.53
C ASP A 207 -8.92 18.76 -7.91
N ALA A 208 -10.01 18.00 -8.07
CA ALA A 208 -10.42 17.45 -9.36
C ALA A 208 -11.26 18.46 -10.16
N PRO A 209 -11.17 18.45 -11.50
CA PRO A 209 -12.01 19.32 -12.34
C PRO A 209 -13.50 19.14 -12.03
N ALA A 210 -14.23 20.25 -11.85
CA ALA A 210 -15.69 20.24 -11.69
C ALA A 210 -16.37 19.69 -12.95
N ALA A 211 -17.62 19.24 -12.81
CA ALA A 211 -18.40 18.72 -13.93
C ALA A 211 -18.84 19.82 -14.92
N ASP A 212 -18.92 21.08 -14.48
CA ASP A 212 -19.35 22.23 -15.28
C ASP A 212 -18.29 23.34 -15.36
N ASP A 213 -18.15 23.89 -16.56
CA ASP A 213 -17.54 25.15 -17.06
C ASP A 213 -16.79 26.07 -16.08
N ALA A 214 -15.73 25.56 -15.47
CA ALA A 214 -14.68 26.39 -14.88
C ALA A 214 -13.29 25.81 -15.15
N GLU A 215 -13.03 25.41 -16.41
CA GLU A 215 -11.71 24.94 -16.87
C GLU A 215 -10.58 25.94 -16.53
N ASP A 216 -10.84 27.25 -16.58
CA ASP A 216 -9.80 28.27 -16.40
C ASP A 216 -9.40 28.53 -14.94
N LEU A 217 -10.32 28.41 -13.97
CA LEU A 217 -9.99 28.65 -12.55
C LEU A 217 -9.14 27.50 -11.96
N TRP A 218 -9.34 26.29 -12.48
CA TRP A 218 -8.64 25.09 -12.06
C TRP A 218 -7.15 25.11 -12.50
N ARG A 219 -6.83 25.75 -13.64
CA ARG A 219 -5.46 25.85 -14.20
C ARG A 219 -4.48 26.53 -13.24
N THR A 220 -4.88 27.63 -12.60
CA THR A 220 -4.01 28.40 -11.70
C THR A 220 -3.84 27.71 -10.34
N TYR A 221 -4.89 27.06 -9.83
CA TYR A 221 -4.85 26.36 -8.54
C TYR A 221 -4.00 25.09 -8.63
N PHE A 222 -4.16 24.28 -9.69
CA PHE A 222 -3.44 23.01 -9.84
C PHE A 222 -1.93 23.18 -10.06
N ALA A 223 -1.51 24.16 -10.87
CA ALA A 223 -0.08 24.46 -11.09
C ALA A 223 0.66 24.85 -9.80
N SER A 224 -0.05 25.43 -8.82
CA SER A 224 0.53 25.89 -7.55
C SER A 224 0.61 24.80 -6.47
N ILE A 225 -0.27 23.79 -6.52
CA ILE A 225 -0.36 22.72 -5.51
C ILE A 225 0.51 21.53 -5.89
N PHE A 226 0.67 21.25 -7.19
CA PHE A 226 1.54 20.20 -7.68
C PHE A 226 2.99 20.70 -7.81
N ASN A 227 3.61 21.04 -6.67
CA ASN A 227 5.06 21.24 -6.61
C ASN A 227 5.74 19.86 -6.82
N PRO A 228 6.51 19.65 -7.89
CA PRO A 228 7.22 18.39 -8.15
C PRO A 228 8.13 17.96 -6.99
N ALA A 229 8.56 18.91 -6.15
CA ALA A 229 9.37 18.65 -4.96
C ALA A 229 8.65 17.85 -3.85
N ARG A 230 7.32 17.64 -3.95
CA ARG A 230 6.52 16.85 -2.98
C ARG A 230 6.23 15.41 -3.44
N LEU A 231 6.67 15.01 -4.63
CA LEU A 231 6.48 13.66 -5.16
C LEU A 231 7.57 12.71 -4.62
N LYS A 232 7.18 11.52 -4.15
CA LYS A 232 8.15 10.44 -3.91
C LYS A 232 8.55 9.88 -5.28
N VAL A 233 9.69 10.32 -5.79
CA VAL A 233 10.28 9.78 -7.02
C VAL A 233 10.90 8.41 -6.68
N LYS A 234 10.31 7.32 -7.19
CA LYS A 234 11.04 6.04 -7.27
C LYS A 234 11.81 6.06 -8.58
N ALA A 235 13.13 6.25 -8.48
CA ALA A 235 14.07 6.08 -9.59
C ALA A 235 14.30 4.59 -9.88
#